data_AF-A0A8S3K5K7-F1
#
_entry.id   AF-A0A8S3K5K7-F1
#
_cell.length_a   1.000
_cell.length_b   1.000
_cell.length_c   1.000
_cell.angle_alpha   90.00
_cell.angle_beta   90.00
_cell.angle_gamma   90.00
#
_symmetry.space_group_name_H-M   'P 1'
#
loop_
_entity.id
_entity.type
_entity.pdbx_description
1 polymer ?
#
loop_
_entity_poly.entity_id
_entity_poly.type
_entity_poly.pdbx_seq_one_letter_code
_entity_poly.pdbx_strand_id
1 'polypeptide(L)'
;TFFCVLKGGEAGKRNKNILGCVENALGLPKWIKENNLENRLKLVVTSDKQGENSVVEKTLPEASVVISQPFWPCYLDKTRIDKAKNLKLAITAGVGSDHVNLEAACKRGITV
;
A
#
# COMPACT_ATOMS: atom_id res chain seq x y z
N THR A 1 4.06 -2.56 -7.41
CA THR A 1 3.58 -2.72 -6.02
C THR A 1 3.48 -1.37 -5.36
N PHE A 2 2.39 -1.10 -4.63
CA PHE A 2 2.11 0.16 -3.97
C PHE A 2 1.82 -0.06 -2.47
N PHE A 3 2.45 0.72 -1.60
CA PHE A 3 2.50 0.46 -0.15
C PHE A 3 2.22 1.75 0.65
N CYS A 4 1.07 1.82 1.31
CA CYS A 4 0.64 3.01 2.06
C CYS A 4 0.70 2.76 3.58
N VAL A 5 1.45 3.61 4.28
CA VAL A 5 1.71 3.51 5.73
C VAL A 5 1.74 4.88 6.38
N LEU A 6 1.58 4.89 7.70
CA LEU A 6 1.72 6.09 8.52
C LEU A 6 3.17 6.58 8.52
N LYS A 7 3.37 7.88 8.68
CA LYS A 7 4.70 8.45 8.87
C LYS A 7 5.15 8.26 10.31
N GLY A 8 6.21 7.50 10.53
CA GLY A 8 6.74 7.21 11.87
C GLY A 8 7.68 8.31 12.38
N GLY A 9 8.20 9.15 11.50
CA GLY A 9 9.09 10.26 11.85
C GLY A 9 10.33 9.81 12.61
N GLU A 10 10.75 10.58 13.61
CA GLU A 10 11.95 10.26 14.41
C GLU A 10 11.82 8.96 15.21
N ALA A 11 10.60 8.52 15.56
CA ALA A 11 10.41 7.22 16.19
C ALA A 11 10.74 6.08 15.22
N GLY A 12 10.21 6.16 13.98
CA GLY A 12 10.49 5.18 12.93
C GLY A 12 11.97 5.12 12.54
N LYS A 13 12.66 6.28 12.52
CA LYS A 13 14.10 6.33 12.25
C LYS A 13 14.93 5.69 13.36
N ARG A 14 14.62 5.98 14.63
CA ARG A 14 15.37 5.48 15.80
C ARG A 14 15.15 4.00 16.09
N ASN A 15 13.94 3.49 15.87
CA ASN A 15 13.61 2.10 16.15
C ASN A 15 13.20 1.34 14.88
N LYS A 16 14.10 0.49 14.39
CA LYS A 16 13.90 -0.34 13.20
C LYS A 16 12.81 -1.42 13.35
N ASN A 17 12.35 -1.68 14.57
CA ASN A 17 11.27 -2.63 14.84
C ASN A 17 9.87 -2.00 14.70
N ILE A 18 9.77 -0.67 14.49
CA ILE A 18 8.50 -0.03 14.13
C ILE A 18 8.27 -0.26 12.63
N LEU A 19 7.85 -1.47 12.28
CA LEU A 19 7.77 -1.93 10.90
C LEU A 19 6.65 -1.25 10.09
N GLY A 20 5.51 -0.93 10.73
CA GLY A 20 4.32 -0.37 10.11
C GLY A 20 4.37 1.13 9.78
N CYS A 21 5.54 1.66 9.42
CA CYS A 21 5.72 3.07 9.07
C CYS A 21 6.49 3.27 7.77
N VAL A 22 6.42 4.47 7.19
CA VAL A 22 7.13 4.84 5.95
C VAL A 22 8.63 4.55 6.03
N GLU A 23 9.25 4.81 7.19
CA GLU A 23 10.70 4.72 7.38
C GLU A 23 11.23 3.27 7.35
N ASN A 24 10.41 2.29 7.73
CA ASN A 24 10.82 0.88 7.83
C ASN A 24 10.07 -0.05 6.87
N ALA A 25 8.92 0.37 6.32
CA ALA A 25 8.19 -0.26 5.22
C ALA A 25 8.02 -1.80 5.33
N LEU A 26 7.63 -2.28 6.52
CA LEU A 26 7.51 -3.69 6.89
C LEU A 26 8.78 -4.54 6.70
N GLY A 27 9.95 -3.91 6.53
CA GLY A 27 11.19 -4.59 6.17
C GLY A 27 11.23 -5.08 4.72
N LEU A 28 10.22 -4.76 3.89
CA LEU A 28 10.15 -5.20 2.50
C LEU A 28 11.34 -4.73 1.64
N PRO A 29 11.88 -3.49 1.78
CA PRO A 29 13.03 -3.09 0.98
C PRO A 29 14.24 -4.02 1.16
N LYS A 30 14.50 -4.44 2.40
CA LYS A 30 15.58 -5.39 2.70
C LYS A 30 15.32 -6.74 2.05
N TRP A 31 14.11 -7.30 2.23
CA TRP A 31 13.73 -8.58 1.64
C TRP A 31 13.79 -8.57 0.10
N ILE A 32 13.32 -7.49 -0.55
CA ILE A 32 13.39 -7.34 -2.02
C ILE A 32 14.84 -7.40 -2.50
N LYS A 33 15.75 -6.69 -1.82
CA LYS A 33 17.16 -6.67 -2.15
C LYS A 33 17.83 -8.04 -1.94
N GLU A 34 17.64 -8.64 -0.76
CA GLU A 34 18.24 -9.93 -0.41
C GLU A 34 17.79 -11.08 -1.33
N ASN A 35 16.61 -10.96 -1.94
CA ASN A 35 16.07 -11.95 -2.88
C ASN A 35 16.25 -11.56 -4.36
N ASN A 36 17.01 -10.51 -4.68
CA ASN A 36 17.26 -10.03 -6.04
C ASN A 36 15.96 -9.72 -6.84
N LEU A 37 14.95 -9.17 -6.16
CA LEU A 37 13.62 -8.90 -6.75
C LEU A 37 13.47 -7.48 -7.30
N GLU A 38 14.49 -6.64 -7.23
CA GLU A 38 14.44 -5.21 -7.62
C GLU A 38 14.05 -5.01 -9.10
N ASN A 39 14.42 -5.94 -9.99
CA ASN A 39 14.04 -5.91 -11.40
C ASN A 39 12.59 -6.37 -11.66
N ARG A 40 11.92 -6.95 -10.66
CA ARG A 40 10.57 -7.52 -10.76
C ARG A 40 9.54 -6.76 -9.93
N LEU A 41 9.99 -6.13 -8.85
CA LEU A 41 9.14 -5.45 -7.88
C LEU A 41 9.57 -3.99 -7.73
N LYS A 42 8.73 -3.09 -8.25
CA LYS A 42 8.77 -1.68 -7.89
C LYS A 42 7.93 -1.46 -6.64
N LEU A 43 8.56 -1.07 -5.54
CA LEU A 43 7.90 -0.71 -4.28
C LEU A 43 7.83 0.82 -4.15
N VAL A 44 6.62 1.36 -4.09
CA VAL A 44 6.38 2.78 -3.73
C VAL A 44 5.84 2.83 -2.31
N VAL A 45 6.54 3.50 -1.40
CA VAL A 45 6.16 3.67 0.01
C VAL A 45 5.71 5.11 0.24
N THR A 46 4.51 5.32 0.77
CA THR A 46 4.00 6.67 1.02
C THR A 46 3.01 6.75 2.19
N SER A 47 2.97 7.91 2.85
CA SER A 47 1.87 8.30 3.75
C SER A 47 0.91 9.31 3.11
N ASP A 48 1.28 9.86 1.95
CA ASP A 48 0.51 10.84 1.21
C ASP A 48 -0.60 10.14 0.41
N LYS A 49 -1.82 10.19 0.96
CA LYS A 49 -3.00 9.44 0.50
C LYS A 49 -4.23 10.29 0.18
N GLN A 50 -4.15 11.61 0.36
CA GLN A 50 -5.29 12.51 0.30
C GLN A 50 -5.07 13.64 -0.71
N GLY A 51 -6.13 13.95 -1.45
CA GLY A 51 -6.10 14.95 -2.51
C GLY A 51 -5.67 14.37 -3.86
N GLU A 52 -6.10 15.04 -4.92
CA GLU A 52 -5.91 14.64 -6.32
C GLU A 52 -4.42 14.54 -6.71
N ASN A 53 -3.57 15.29 -6.02
CA ASN A 53 -2.14 15.33 -6.26
C ASN A 53 -1.33 14.37 -5.39
N SER A 54 -1.98 13.56 -4.55
CA SER A 54 -1.29 12.64 -3.66
C SER A 54 -0.51 11.58 -4.42
N VAL A 55 0.55 11.06 -3.79
CA VAL A 55 1.30 9.92 -4.33
C VAL A 55 0.37 8.72 -4.58
N VAL A 56 -0.62 8.46 -3.70
CA VAL A 56 -1.63 7.41 -3.94
C VAL A 56 -2.35 7.62 -5.28
N GLU A 57 -2.95 8.79 -5.53
CA GLU A 57 -3.73 9.03 -6.76
C GLU A 57 -2.87 8.87 -8.02
N LYS A 58 -1.60 9.29 -7.96
CA LYS A 58 -0.67 9.21 -9.09
C LYS A 58 -0.20 7.79 -9.40
N THR A 59 -0.15 6.91 -8.41
CA THR A 59 0.51 5.59 -8.53
C THR A 59 -0.46 4.42 -8.52
N LEU A 60 -1.63 4.57 -7.91
CA LEU A 60 -2.68 3.55 -7.86
C LEU A 60 -3.08 3.00 -9.25
N PRO A 61 -3.21 3.82 -10.32
CA PRO A 61 -3.58 3.30 -11.65
C PRO A 61 -2.61 2.24 -12.19
N GLU A 62 -1.33 2.32 -11.82
CA GLU A 62 -0.28 1.39 -12.25
C GLU A 62 -0.08 0.22 -11.28
N ALA A 63 -0.62 0.29 -10.06
CA ALA A 63 -0.36 -0.67 -9.02
C ALA A 63 -1.05 -2.02 -9.26
N SER A 64 -0.28 -3.12 -9.21
CA SER A 64 -0.80 -4.49 -9.22
C SER A 64 -1.15 -5.04 -7.84
N VAL A 65 -0.50 -4.50 -6.80
CA VAL A 65 -0.71 -4.85 -5.40
C VAL A 65 -0.78 -3.55 -4.61
N VAL A 66 -1.79 -3.43 -3.75
CA VAL A 66 -1.85 -2.39 -2.70
C VAL A 66 -1.65 -3.07 -1.36
N ILE A 67 -0.80 -2.52 -0.51
CA ILE A 67 -0.77 -2.90 0.91
C ILE A 67 -1.04 -1.65 1.72
N SER A 68 -1.94 -1.76 2.68
CA SER A 68 -2.37 -0.66 3.55
C SER A 68 -2.58 -1.16 4.97
N GLN A 69 -2.92 -0.27 5.90
CA GLN A 69 -3.14 -0.63 7.29
C GLN A 69 -4.36 0.08 7.87
N PRO A 70 -5.06 -0.51 8.86
CA PRO A 70 -6.22 0.13 9.48
C PRO A 70 -5.88 1.46 10.17
N PHE A 71 -4.64 1.62 10.64
CA PHE A 71 -4.17 2.81 11.36
C PHE A 71 -3.93 4.04 10.46
N TRP A 72 -3.75 3.82 9.16
CA TRP A 72 -3.59 4.88 8.16
C TRP A 72 -4.14 4.37 6.82
N PRO A 73 -5.47 4.23 6.72
CA PRO A 73 -6.09 3.44 5.67
C PRO A 73 -5.98 4.13 4.32
N CYS A 74 -5.50 3.39 3.33
CA CYS A 74 -5.66 3.74 1.93
C CYS A 74 -7.05 3.28 1.51
N TYR A 75 -8.03 4.18 1.61
CA TYR A 75 -9.40 3.85 1.20
C TYR A 75 -9.43 3.48 -0.29
N LEU A 76 -9.83 2.25 -0.59
CA LEU A 76 -10.08 1.77 -1.95
C LEU A 76 -11.60 1.78 -2.17
N ASP A 77 -12.14 2.97 -2.39
CA ASP A 77 -13.52 3.13 -2.82
C ASP A 77 -13.73 2.61 -4.25
N LYS A 78 -14.98 2.60 -4.70
CA LYS A 78 -15.33 2.16 -6.06
C LYS A 78 -14.57 2.97 -7.13
N THR A 79 -14.48 4.28 -6.98
CA THR A 79 -13.81 5.18 -7.94
C THR A 79 -12.33 4.84 -8.09
N ARG A 80 -11.63 4.59 -6.97
CA ARG A 80 -10.23 4.18 -6.95
C ARG A 80 -10.03 2.79 -7.53
N ILE A 81 -10.91 1.84 -7.20
CA ILE A 81 -10.89 0.49 -7.77
C ILE A 81 -11.09 0.52 -9.30
N ASP A 82 -12.00 1.35 -9.78
CA ASP A 82 -12.26 1.52 -11.22
C ASP A 82 -11.03 2.08 -11.95
N LYS A 83 -10.33 3.06 -11.35
CA LYS A 83 -9.08 3.64 -11.86
C LYS A 83 -7.89 2.67 -11.78
N ALA A 84 -7.85 1.78 -10.79
CA ALA A 84 -6.76 0.83 -10.55
C ALA A 84 -6.83 -0.38 -11.50
N LYS A 85 -6.64 -0.15 -12.81
CA LYS A 85 -6.83 -1.17 -13.87
C LYS A 85 -5.96 -2.41 -13.68
N ASN A 86 -4.78 -2.24 -13.10
CA ASN A 86 -3.82 -3.33 -12.90
C ASN A 86 -3.97 -4.05 -11.56
N LEU A 87 -4.79 -3.55 -10.63
CA LEU A 87 -4.88 -4.07 -9.27
C LEU A 87 -5.42 -5.50 -9.26
N LYS A 88 -4.70 -6.39 -8.56
CA LYS A 88 -5.03 -7.82 -8.39
C LYS A 88 -5.14 -8.23 -6.92
N LEU A 89 -4.40 -7.55 -6.03
CA LEU A 89 -4.31 -7.91 -4.62
C LEU A 89 -4.28 -6.67 -3.74
N ALA A 90 -5.12 -6.63 -2.72
CA ALA A 90 -5.17 -5.59 -1.70
C ALA A 90 -4.91 -6.20 -0.31
N ILE A 91 -3.72 -6.04 0.24
CA ILE A 91 -3.32 -6.62 1.53
C ILE A 91 -3.56 -5.61 2.65
N THR A 92 -4.16 -6.07 3.75
CA THR A 92 -4.18 -5.32 5.02
C THR A 92 -3.04 -5.81 5.92
N ALA A 93 -2.07 -4.94 6.20
CA ALA A 93 -1.03 -5.16 7.21
C ALA A 93 -1.61 -4.92 8.60
N GLY A 94 -2.40 -5.88 9.09
CA GLY A 94 -3.20 -5.81 10.30
C GLY A 94 -4.48 -6.62 10.16
N VAL A 95 -5.51 -6.27 10.92
CA VAL A 95 -6.85 -6.88 10.82
C VAL A 95 -7.89 -5.77 10.64
N GLY A 96 -8.81 -5.95 9.71
CA GLY A 96 -9.83 -4.96 9.32
C GLY A 96 -9.58 -4.42 7.91
N SER A 97 -10.37 -4.88 6.95
CA SER A 97 -10.31 -4.45 5.53
C SER A 97 -11.53 -3.63 5.12
N ASP A 98 -12.22 -3.02 6.08
CA ASP A 98 -13.40 -2.17 5.87
C ASP A 98 -13.11 -0.90 5.05
N HIS A 99 -11.84 -0.49 4.96
CA HIS A 99 -11.38 0.57 4.07
C HIS A 99 -11.31 0.17 2.59
N VAL A 100 -11.63 -1.08 2.25
CA VAL A 100 -11.77 -1.55 0.86
C VAL A 100 -13.25 -1.74 0.56
N ASN A 101 -13.73 -1.19 -0.56
CA ASN A 101 -15.05 -1.53 -1.07
C ASN A 101 -15.06 -2.99 -1.56
N LEU A 102 -15.41 -3.92 -0.67
CA LEU A 102 -15.33 -5.37 -0.90
C LEU A 102 -16.22 -5.83 -2.06
N GLU A 103 -17.37 -5.19 -2.27
CA GLU A 103 -18.26 -5.50 -3.38
C GLU A 103 -17.60 -5.15 -4.73
N ALA A 104 -17.02 -3.95 -4.85
CA ALA A 104 -16.31 -3.53 -6.05
C ALA A 104 -15.05 -4.39 -6.29
N ALA A 105 -14.31 -4.74 -5.23
CA ALA A 105 -13.16 -5.62 -5.31
C ALA A 105 -13.55 -7.02 -5.83
N CYS A 106 -14.61 -7.61 -5.26
CA CYS A 106 -15.14 -8.90 -5.69
C CYS A 106 -15.57 -8.88 -7.16
N LYS A 107 -16.34 -7.86 -7.60
CA LYS A 107 -16.74 -7.70 -9.01
C LYS A 107 -15.57 -7.58 -9.97
N ARG A 108 -14.45 -7.00 -9.53
CA ARG A 108 -13.20 -6.87 -10.30
C ARG A 108 -12.26 -8.07 -10.17
N GLY A 109 -12.62 -9.09 -9.39
CA GLY A 109 -11.77 -10.25 -9.13
C GLY A 109 -10.47 -9.90 -8.40
N ILE A 110 -10.50 -8.89 -7.53
CA ILE A 110 -9.37 -8.49 -6.69
C ILE A 110 -9.39 -9.32 -5.41
N THR A 111 -8.27 -9.96 -5.08
CA THR A 111 -8.09 -10.61 -3.77
C THR A 111 -7.88 -9.54 -2.70
N VAL A 112 -8.59 -9.66 -1.57
CA VAL A 112 -8.43 -8.81 -0.38
C VAL A 112 -8.05 -9.68 0.80
#